data_AF-A0A952WZM1-F1
#
_entry.id   AF-A0A952WZM1-F1
#
_cell.length_a   1.000
_cell.length_b   1.000
_cell.length_c   1.000
_cell.angle_alpha   90.00
_cell.angle_beta   90.00
_cell.angle_gamma   90.00
#
_symmetry.space_group_name_H-M   'P 1'
#
loop_
_entity.id
_entity.type
_entity.pdbx_description
1 polymer ?
#
loop_
_entity_poly.entity_id
_entity_poly.type
_entity_poly.pdbx_seq_one_letter_code
_entity_poly.pdbx_strand_id
1 'polypeptide(L)'
;MLKRLRRRVTRGMLARMAADAAMVNMALVAALLLRFLVDASSRLAVQVGIPALTQHYVKAYCWNAPLLTIVSLAVFAWFGFYTYGRAYQGKYKALTISGAVLQSFLMFGFATYLLWDVPSWVELPRGALLLAGVFTLVLCLVSRTWTFLWETVIRPEREKKVPRRKQGKNVLVIGGAGYIGSALVPKLLDQGYRVRVLDMFLYGREPLAPVADHERLELIKGDFRHVQEVVTAMEGMHSVIHLGAIVGDPACDLDEKLTLGVNLSATQMIAQVAKARGISKFIFASTCSVYGACDETLDEHSEVHPISLYGHTKLAAEQGLQQMADSNFQPTILRFATIYGLSGRTRFDLVVNLLAARAKMEGVITVHGGDQWRPFVHVDDAALAVATALKAPLSIVGGEIFNVGSDAQNYTISQIGRLVHERVMGADLMIDENSPDKRNYRVSFEKIHRLLNFEPQWTVESGIQQVLEAIAGHEVVDYRDARYSNVKHLKDSGAIDIVRVDDDWTKHLASARAPRDLQTVAAKAP
;
A
#
# COMPACT_ATOMS: atom_id res chain seq x y z
N MET A 1 42.92 4.43 8.60
CA MET A 1 41.92 4.10 9.64
C MET A 1 41.33 5.32 10.37
N LEU A 2 42.07 6.43 10.54
CA LEU A 2 41.55 7.67 11.16
C LEU A 2 40.63 8.55 10.27
N LYS A 3 40.51 8.30 8.96
CA LYS A 3 39.59 9.04 8.07
C LYS A 3 38.14 8.52 8.08
N ARG A 4 37.83 7.38 8.74
CA ARG A 4 36.47 6.79 8.80
C ARG A 4 35.63 7.22 10.03
N LEU A 5 36.21 7.92 11.02
CA LEU A 5 35.46 8.39 12.20
C LEU A 5 34.81 9.77 12.02
N ARG A 6 35.16 10.52 10.97
CA ARG A 6 34.78 11.93 10.83
C ARG A 6 33.58 12.13 9.90
N ARG A 7 32.43 11.57 10.28
CA ARG A 7 31.07 11.97 9.84
C ARG A 7 30.07 10.98 10.44
N ARG A 8 29.33 11.37 11.49
CA ARG A 8 27.99 10.83 11.83
C ARG A 8 27.28 11.49 13.02
N VAL A 9 27.59 12.75 13.35
CA VAL A 9 26.73 13.52 14.25
C VAL A 9 25.57 14.10 13.42
N THR A 10 24.40 13.48 13.48
CA THR A 10 23.18 14.00 12.84
C THR A 10 22.46 14.98 13.78
N ARG A 11 21.65 15.91 13.25
CA ARG A 11 20.83 16.81 14.08
C ARG A 11 19.93 16.03 15.05
N GLY A 12 19.39 14.90 14.62
CA GLY A 12 18.60 14.00 15.47
C GLY A 12 19.40 13.36 16.61
N MET A 13 20.68 13.07 16.39
CA MET A 13 21.57 12.55 17.44
C MET A 13 21.81 13.59 18.54
N LEU A 14 22.10 14.84 18.14
CA LEU A 14 22.30 15.95 19.08
C LEU A 14 21.04 16.24 19.90
N ALA A 15 19.86 16.20 19.27
CA ALA A 15 18.59 16.39 19.98
C ALA A 15 18.35 15.32 21.06
N ARG A 16 18.67 14.04 20.76
CA ARG A 16 18.56 12.95 21.74
C ARG A 16 19.55 13.10 22.89
N MET A 17 20.81 13.45 22.58
CA MET A 17 21.82 13.71 23.62
C MET A 17 21.41 14.87 24.53
N ALA A 18 20.83 15.93 23.97
CA ALA A 18 20.32 17.06 24.76
C ALA A 18 19.15 16.66 25.66
N ALA A 19 18.22 15.84 25.14
CA ALA A 19 17.10 15.32 25.93
C ALA A 19 17.56 14.40 27.07
N ASP A 20 18.50 13.49 26.81
CA ASP A 20 19.08 12.62 27.83
C ASP A 20 19.85 13.41 28.90
N ALA A 21 20.61 14.43 28.49
CA ALA A 21 21.25 15.36 29.42
C ALA A 21 20.22 16.08 30.31
N ALA A 22 19.13 16.59 29.73
CA ALA A 22 18.07 17.23 30.49
C ALA A 22 17.43 16.25 31.49
N MET A 23 17.16 15.01 31.10
CA MET A 23 16.59 13.99 32.00
C MET A 23 17.50 13.67 33.20
N VAL A 24 18.81 13.50 32.97
CA VAL A 24 19.79 13.27 34.06
C VAL A 24 19.82 14.45 35.04
N ASN A 25 19.81 15.67 34.52
CA ASN A 25 19.83 16.87 35.36
C ASN A 25 18.51 17.08 36.13
N MET A 26 17.37 16.86 35.48
CA MET A 26 16.06 16.90 36.15
C MET A 26 15.97 15.87 37.27
N ALA A 27 16.47 14.65 37.04
CA ALA A 27 16.54 13.60 38.05
C ALA A 27 17.43 14.00 39.25
N LEU A 28 18.60 14.59 38.98
CA LEU A 28 19.51 15.06 40.03
C LEU A 28 18.89 16.20 40.84
N VAL A 29 18.27 17.19 40.20
CA VAL A 29 17.57 18.30 40.87
C VAL A 29 16.44 17.76 41.75
N ALA A 30 15.61 16.86 41.22
CA ALA A 30 14.52 16.25 41.98
C ALA A 30 15.03 15.48 43.22
N ALA A 31 16.12 14.73 43.07
CA ALA A 31 16.73 13.99 44.17
C ALA A 31 17.32 14.91 45.25
N LEU A 32 18.00 15.98 44.83
CA LEU A 32 18.55 16.99 45.75
C LEU A 32 17.45 17.77 46.45
N LEU A 33 16.38 18.14 45.76
CA LEU A 33 15.22 18.80 46.36
C LEU A 33 14.54 17.90 47.41
N LEU A 34 14.31 16.63 47.07
CA LEU A 34 13.71 15.68 48.02
C LEU A 34 14.59 15.52 49.27
N ARG A 35 15.91 15.42 49.08
CA ARG A 35 16.85 15.33 50.19
C ARG A 35 16.91 16.63 51.01
N PHE A 36 16.91 17.78 50.35
CA PHE A 36 16.83 19.09 51.00
C PHE A 36 15.58 19.21 51.87
N LEU A 37 14.41 18.78 51.38
CA LEU A 37 13.16 18.80 52.16
C LEU A 37 13.24 17.94 53.42
N VAL A 38 13.85 16.75 53.32
CA VAL A 38 14.08 15.87 54.48
C VAL A 38 15.00 16.56 55.49
N ASP A 39 16.14 17.10 55.05
CA ASP A 39 17.10 17.75 55.94
C ASP A 39 16.53 19.05 56.55
N ALA A 40 15.75 19.82 55.78
CA ALA A 40 15.04 21.02 56.23
C ALA A 40 13.97 20.72 57.29
N SER A 41 13.36 19.53 57.25
CA SER A 41 12.39 19.06 58.25
C SER A 41 13.03 18.42 59.50
N SER A 42 14.35 18.24 59.49
CA SER A 42 15.09 17.56 60.56
C SER A 42 15.73 18.55 61.55
N ARG A 43 16.22 18.05 62.70
CA ARG A 43 16.97 18.84 63.68
C ARG A 43 18.23 19.52 63.10
N LEU A 44 18.69 19.08 61.94
CA LEU A 44 19.83 19.65 61.20
C LEU A 44 19.55 21.08 60.71
N ALA A 45 18.29 21.37 60.36
CA ALA A 45 17.88 22.71 59.89
C ALA A 45 17.98 23.78 60.99
N VAL A 46 17.74 23.38 62.25
CA VAL A 46 17.83 24.25 63.42
C VAL A 46 19.28 24.61 63.75
N GLN A 47 20.23 23.73 63.43
CA GLN A 47 21.66 23.94 63.73
C GLN A 47 22.41 24.74 62.64
N VAL A 48 22.08 24.52 61.36
CA VAL A 48 22.85 25.09 60.23
C VAL A 48 22.17 26.31 59.60
N GLY A 49 20.84 26.43 59.75
CA GLY A 49 20.04 27.48 59.13
C GLY A 49 19.71 27.20 57.66
N ILE A 50 18.48 27.55 57.26
CA ILE A 50 17.94 27.30 55.91
C ILE A 50 18.79 27.94 54.79
N PRO A 51 19.32 29.18 54.92
CA PRO A 51 20.12 29.79 53.86
C PRO A 51 21.44 29.04 53.58
N ALA A 52 22.13 28.58 54.62
CA ALA A 52 23.37 27.82 54.48
C ALA A 52 23.12 26.43 53.89
N LEU A 53 22.03 25.76 54.31
CA LEU A 53 21.59 24.49 53.72
C LEU A 53 21.28 24.66 52.23
N THR A 54 20.57 25.73 51.85
CA THR A 54 20.25 26.02 50.45
C THR A 54 21.52 26.21 49.61
N GLN A 55 22.49 26.99 50.11
CA GLN A 55 23.76 27.18 49.43
C GLN A 55 24.55 25.88 49.28
N HIS A 56 24.52 25.00 50.28
CA HIS A 56 25.16 23.70 50.21
C HIS A 56 24.61 22.84 49.07
N TYR A 57 23.28 22.74 48.95
CA TYR A 57 22.63 21.96 47.88
C TYR A 57 22.80 22.57 46.48
N VAL A 58 22.77 23.90 46.36
CA VAL A 58 23.05 24.58 45.09
C VAL A 58 24.49 24.32 44.64
N LYS A 59 25.46 24.44 45.56
CA LYS A 59 26.86 24.10 45.26
C LYS A 59 27.00 22.63 44.89
N ALA A 60 26.35 21.71 45.63
CA ALA A 60 26.37 20.29 45.32
C ALA A 60 25.88 20.00 43.88
N TYR A 61 24.81 20.66 43.43
CA TYR A 61 24.36 20.55 42.03
C TYR A 61 25.40 21.11 41.05
N CYS A 62 25.84 22.36 41.21
CA CYS A 62 26.73 23.04 40.26
C CYS A 62 28.05 22.29 40.04
N TRP A 63 28.61 21.68 41.09
CA TRP A 63 29.88 20.96 41.00
C TRP A 63 29.74 19.55 40.43
N ASN A 64 28.62 18.86 40.69
CA ASN A 64 28.47 17.45 40.32
C ASN A 64 27.69 17.22 39.02
N ALA A 65 26.73 18.10 38.70
CA ALA A 65 25.86 17.95 37.55
C ALA A 65 26.61 17.88 36.20
N PRO A 66 27.64 18.72 35.93
CA PRO A 66 28.38 18.64 34.67
C PRO A 66 29.10 17.30 34.50
N LEU A 67 29.77 16.81 35.54
CA LEU A 67 30.50 15.56 35.49
C LEU A 67 29.54 14.37 35.35
N LEU A 68 28.45 14.32 36.14
CA LEU A 68 27.44 13.27 36.03
C LEU A 68 26.84 13.23 34.62
N THR A 69 26.56 14.39 34.03
CA THR A 69 26.02 14.49 32.67
C THR A 69 27.01 13.96 31.64
N ILE A 70 28.29 14.35 31.72
CA ILE A 70 29.33 13.89 30.80
C ILE A 70 29.52 12.38 30.89
N VAL A 71 29.63 11.84 32.11
CA VAL A 71 29.77 10.39 32.34
C VAL A 71 28.54 9.65 31.81
N SER A 72 27.33 10.13 32.11
CA SER A 72 26.09 9.51 31.64
C SER A 72 25.98 9.48 30.13
N LEU A 73 26.25 10.59 29.45
CA LEU A 73 26.20 10.65 27.98
C LEU A 73 27.26 9.75 27.34
N ALA A 74 28.46 9.65 27.91
CA ALA A 74 29.51 8.75 27.43
C ALA A 74 29.10 7.28 27.55
N VAL A 75 28.55 6.88 28.71
CA VAL A 75 28.03 5.52 28.91
C VAL A 75 26.83 5.24 28.00
N PHE A 76 25.90 6.18 27.85
CA PHE A 76 24.76 6.01 26.94
C PHE A 76 25.20 5.84 25.48
N ALA A 77 26.22 6.59 25.07
CA ALA A 77 26.83 6.43 23.75
C ALA A 77 27.47 5.04 23.57
N TRP A 78 28.18 4.55 24.59
CA TRP A 78 28.78 3.21 24.60
C TRP A 78 27.73 2.11 24.49
N PHE A 79 26.61 2.25 25.18
CA PHE A 79 25.46 1.34 25.12
C PHE A 79 24.60 1.52 23.84
N GLY A 80 25.04 2.38 22.91
CA GLY A 80 24.44 2.50 21.59
C GLY A 80 23.16 3.34 21.53
N PHE A 81 22.87 4.18 22.53
CA PHE A 81 21.67 5.03 22.51
C PHE A 81 21.60 5.98 21.30
N TYR A 82 22.77 6.30 20.74
CA TYR A 82 22.94 7.30 19.69
C TYR A 82 23.43 6.72 18.36
N THR A 83 23.69 5.41 18.30
CA THR A 83 24.16 4.73 17.09
C THR A 83 23.11 3.76 16.58
N TYR A 84 22.96 3.65 15.26
CA TYR A 84 22.09 2.65 14.60
C TYR A 84 22.69 1.22 14.67
N GLY A 85 23.26 0.85 15.82
CA GLY A 85 23.91 -0.44 16.03
C GLY A 85 22.92 -1.54 16.40
N ARG A 86 23.22 -2.78 15.98
CA ARG A 86 22.39 -3.99 16.19
C ARG A 86 22.03 -4.30 17.66
N ALA A 87 22.71 -3.68 18.64
CA ALA A 87 22.40 -3.84 20.06
C ALA A 87 21.10 -3.12 20.48
N TYR A 88 20.60 -2.19 19.67
CA TYR A 88 19.39 -1.40 19.94
C TYR A 88 18.18 -1.87 19.12
N GLN A 89 18.01 -3.18 18.95
CA GLN A 89 16.79 -3.78 18.39
C GLN A 89 16.31 -4.96 19.24
N GLY A 90 15.06 -4.93 19.69
CA GLY A 90 14.36 -6.08 20.27
C GLY A 90 14.28 -6.16 21.81
N LYS A 91 13.76 -7.32 22.27
CA LYS A 91 13.24 -7.68 23.62
C LYS A 91 14.07 -7.26 24.86
N TYR A 92 15.29 -6.78 24.68
CA TYR A 92 16.23 -6.43 25.75
C TYR A 92 16.42 -4.91 25.97
N LYS A 93 15.63 -4.06 25.28
CA LYS A 93 15.75 -2.59 25.37
C LYS A 93 15.72 -2.05 26.80
N ALA A 94 14.86 -2.59 27.67
CA ALA A 94 14.79 -2.19 29.07
C ALA A 94 16.08 -2.55 29.84
N LEU A 95 16.61 -3.76 29.62
CA LEU A 95 17.88 -4.22 30.23
C LEU A 95 19.06 -3.36 29.78
N THR A 96 19.14 -2.99 28.50
CA THR A 96 20.17 -2.08 28.00
C THR A 96 20.10 -0.72 28.67
N ILE A 97 18.89 -0.18 28.86
CA ILE A 97 18.70 1.12 29.54
C ILE A 97 19.09 1.02 31.01
N SER A 98 18.61 -0.01 31.71
CA SER A 98 18.95 -0.26 33.12
C SER A 98 20.45 -0.40 33.34
N GLY A 99 21.14 -1.18 32.49
CA GLY A 99 22.59 -1.35 32.55
C GLY A 99 23.34 -0.04 32.31
N ALA A 100 22.92 0.75 31.32
CA ALA A 100 23.56 2.01 31.00
C ALA A 100 23.44 3.05 32.14
N VAL A 101 22.25 3.18 32.74
CA VAL A 101 22.02 4.09 33.87
C VAL A 101 22.80 3.62 35.09
N LEU A 102 22.71 2.34 35.46
CA LEU A 102 23.44 1.83 36.63
C LEU A 102 24.95 2.03 36.49
N GLN A 103 25.51 1.70 35.32
CA GLN A 103 26.94 1.86 35.06
C GLN A 103 27.36 3.34 35.12
N SER A 104 26.54 4.27 34.60
CA SER A 104 26.85 5.70 34.68
C SER A 104 26.93 6.22 36.11
N PHE A 105 26.01 5.83 36.98
CA PHE A 105 25.99 6.25 38.38
C PHE A 105 27.08 5.55 39.21
N LEU A 106 27.42 4.30 38.90
CA LEU A 106 28.57 3.61 39.51
C LEU A 106 29.90 4.26 39.11
N MET A 107 30.10 4.56 37.82
CA MET A 107 31.30 5.24 37.34
C MET A 107 31.42 6.65 37.92
N PHE A 108 30.31 7.37 38.00
CA PHE A 108 30.26 8.67 38.63
C PHE A 108 30.60 8.58 40.13
N GLY A 109 29.95 7.66 40.87
CA GLY A 109 30.23 7.45 42.29
C GLY A 109 31.69 7.08 42.56
N PHE A 110 32.28 6.20 41.74
CA PHE A 110 33.69 5.87 41.80
C PHE A 110 34.60 7.08 41.52
N ALA A 111 34.27 7.90 40.51
CA ALA A 111 35.00 9.13 40.23
C ALA A 111 34.91 10.13 41.40
N THR A 112 33.73 10.28 42.01
CA THR A 112 33.55 11.15 43.19
C THR A 112 34.33 10.66 44.40
N TYR A 113 34.47 9.35 44.56
CA TYR A 113 35.25 8.75 45.64
C TYR A 113 36.76 9.00 45.45
N LEU A 114 37.26 8.89 44.22
CA LEU A 114 38.67 9.19 43.92
C LEU A 114 39.01 10.68 44.05
N LEU A 115 38.04 11.55 43.77
CA LEU A 115 38.20 13.01 43.80
C LEU A 115 37.89 13.61 45.17
N TRP A 116 37.71 12.78 46.20
CA TRP A 116 37.32 13.20 47.54
C TRP A 116 38.30 14.19 48.18
N ASP A 117 39.60 14.02 47.92
CA ASP A 117 40.66 14.87 48.49
C ASP A 117 40.89 16.18 47.71
N VAL A 118 40.11 16.45 46.66
CA VAL A 118 40.29 17.65 45.82
C VAL A 118 39.64 18.87 46.48
N PRO A 119 40.39 19.95 46.78
CA PRO A 119 39.83 21.17 47.35
C PRO A 119 38.76 21.77 46.42
N SER A 120 37.60 22.12 46.97
CA SER A 120 36.40 22.67 46.28
C SER A 120 35.35 21.66 45.81
N TRP A 121 35.62 20.36 45.91
CA TRP A 121 34.58 19.35 45.64
C TRP A 121 33.56 19.30 46.77
N VAL A 122 32.28 19.32 46.40
CA VAL A 122 31.15 19.23 47.36
C VAL A 122 30.59 17.83 47.31
N GLU A 123 30.65 17.15 48.45
CA GLU A 123 30.10 15.81 48.63
C GLU A 123 28.61 15.78 48.27
N LEU A 124 28.24 14.90 47.35
CA LEU A 124 26.84 14.58 47.10
C LEU A 124 26.32 13.71 48.24
N PRO A 125 25.19 14.06 48.87
CA PRO A 125 24.55 13.19 49.84
C PRO A 125 24.27 11.83 49.20
N ARG A 126 24.78 10.75 49.81
CA ARG A 126 24.68 9.37 49.25
C ARG A 126 23.25 8.98 48.90
N GLY A 127 22.28 9.39 49.73
CA GLY A 127 20.86 9.18 49.46
C GLY A 127 20.34 9.92 48.23
N ALA A 128 20.82 11.14 47.96
CA ALA A 128 20.47 11.89 46.75
C ALA A 128 21.07 11.26 45.49
N LEU A 129 22.26 10.68 45.57
CA LEU A 129 22.88 9.96 44.44
C LEU A 129 22.07 8.73 44.03
N LEU A 130 21.64 7.91 45.00
CA LEU A 130 20.81 6.73 44.74
C LEU A 130 19.44 7.12 44.15
N LEU A 131 18.79 8.13 44.73
CA LEU A 131 17.52 8.66 44.22
C LEU A 131 17.65 9.22 42.80
N ALA A 132 18.73 9.96 42.51
CA ALA A 132 19.00 10.47 41.17
C ALA A 132 19.18 9.34 40.15
N GLY A 133 19.82 8.23 40.53
CA GLY A 133 19.93 7.03 39.70
C GLY A 133 18.58 6.40 39.38
N VAL A 134 17.73 6.24 40.40
CA VAL A 134 16.37 5.70 40.25
C VAL A 134 15.52 6.61 39.37
N PHE A 135 15.51 7.91 39.61
CA PHE A 135 14.74 8.87 38.81
C PHE A 135 15.23 8.92 37.36
N THR A 136 16.54 8.86 37.13
CA THR A 136 17.11 8.80 35.77
C THR A 136 16.67 7.53 35.05
N LEU A 137 16.68 6.38 35.75
CA LEU A 137 16.23 5.11 35.19
C LEU A 137 14.76 5.17 34.78
N VAL A 138 13.89 5.66 35.67
CA VAL A 138 12.45 5.78 35.41
C VAL A 138 12.20 6.71 34.23
N LEU A 139 12.80 7.92 34.22
CA LEU A 139 12.63 8.87 33.12
C LEU A 139 13.10 8.29 31.78
N CYS A 140 14.25 7.62 31.76
CA CYS A 140 14.78 7.00 30.54
C CYS A 140 13.92 5.84 30.05
N LEU A 141 13.40 4.99 30.94
CA LEU A 141 12.51 3.89 30.60
C LEU A 141 11.17 4.42 30.10
N VAL A 142 10.53 5.34 30.83
CA VAL A 142 9.26 5.95 30.45
C VAL A 142 9.38 6.65 29.10
N SER A 143 10.37 7.52 28.91
CA SER A 143 10.58 8.23 27.63
C SER A 143 10.72 7.28 26.43
N ARG A 144 11.44 6.16 26.62
CA ARG A 144 11.73 5.19 25.54
C ARG A 144 10.66 4.13 25.33
N THR A 145 9.75 3.97 26.29
CA THR A 145 8.56 3.10 26.21
C THR A 145 7.30 3.89 25.90
N TRP A 146 7.29 5.22 26.11
CA TRP A 146 6.18 6.12 25.78
C TRP A 146 5.82 6.06 24.30
N THR A 147 6.79 5.94 23.40
CA THR A 147 6.51 5.77 21.97
C THR A 147 5.72 4.49 21.70
N PHE A 148 6.10 3.38 22.35
CA PHE A 148 5.38 2.12 22.25
C PHE A 148 3.98 2.24 22.87
N LEU A 149 3.86 2.85 24.05
CA LEU A 149 2.59 3.05 24.73
C LEU A 149 1.64 3.97 23.92
N TRP A 150 2.17 5.03 23.32
CA TRP A 150 1.42 5.97 22.50
C TRP A 150 0.90 5.31 21.22
N GLU A 151 1.73 4.52 20.55
CA GLU A 151 1.33 3.77 19.34
C GLU A 151 0.32 2.68 19.64
N THR A 152 0.44 1.99 20.77
CA THR A 152 -0.38 0.81 21.09
C THR A 152 -1.68 1.16 21.81
N VAL A 153 -1.68 2.21 22.65
CA VAL A 153 -2.80 2.52 23.57
C VAL A 153 -3.54 3.79 23.17
N ILE A 154 -2.83 4.88 22.81
CA ILE A 154 -3.45 6.20 22.60
C ILE A 154 -3.88 6.43 21.14
N ARG A 155 -3.11 5.93 20.17
CA ARG A 155 -3.46 6.01 18.74
C ARG A 155 -4.81 5.35 18.38
N PRO A 156 -5.19 4.16 18.92
CA PRO A 156 -6.49 3.55 18.63
C PRO A 156 -7.71 4.33 19.14
N GLU A 157 -7.56 5.20 20.16
CA GLU A 157 -8.69 5.99 20.68
C GLU A 157 -9.02 7.21 19.81
N ARG A 158 -8.08 7.70 19.00
CA ARG A 158 -8.28 8.88 18.13
C ARG A 158 -8.81 8.54 16.74
N GLU A 159 -8.70 7.30 16.29
CA GLU A 159 -9.46 6.85 15.12
C GLU A 159 -10.93 6.71 15.56
N LYS A 160 -11.74 7.73 15.27
CA LYS A 160 -13.20 7.59 15.31
C LYS A 160 -13.53 6.27 14.61
N LYS A 161 -14.04 5.28 15.34
CA LYS A 161 -14.55 4.03 14.76
C LYS A 161 -15.62 4.43 13.74
N VAL A 162 -15.25 4.51 12.47
CA VAL A 162 -16.21 4.70 11.39
C VAL A 162 -17.14 3.50 11.52
N PRO A 163 -18.44 3.69 11.80
CA PRO A 163 -19.35 2.57 11.97
C PRO A 163 -19.27 1.71 10.71
N ARG A 164 -18.89 0.43 10.87
CA ARG A 164 -18.86 -0.50 9.74
C ARG A 164 -20.26 -0.52 9.12
N ARG A 165 -20.34 -0.23 7.82
CA ARG A 165 -21.63 -0.25 7.10
C ARG A 165 -22.15 -1.69 7.10
N LYS A 166 -23.45 -1.88 7.36
CA LYS A 166 -24.09 -3.22 7.27
C LYS A 166 -23.85 -3.81 5.88
N GLN A 167 -23.68 -5.13 5.77
CA GLN A 167 -23.58 -5.79 4.48
C GLN A 167 -24.85 -5.53 3.65
N GLY A 168 -24.68 -5.19 2.38
CA GLY A 168 -25.77 -4.86 1.47
C GLY A 168 -25.40 -5.18 0.03
N LYS A 169 -26.41 -5.19 -0.84
CA LYS A 169 -26.27 -5.58 -2.25
C LYS A 169 -25.91 -4.42 -3.20
N ASN A 170 -25.56 -3.24 -2.68
CA ASN A 170 -25.12 -2.12 -3.54
C ASN A 170 -23.61 -2.15 -3.71
N VAL A 171 -23.14 -2.27 -4.95
CA VAL A 171 -21.74 -2.39 -5.31
C VAL A 171 -21.36 -1.33 -6.33
N LEU A 172 -20.24 -0.65 -6.08
CA LEU A 172 -19.59 0.23 -7.05
C LEU A 172 -18.56 -0.57 -7.85
N VAL A 173 -18.65 -0.54 -9.18
CA VAL A 173 -17.67 -1.11 -10.10
C VAL A 173 -16.98 0.05 -10.84
N ILE A 174 -15.72 0.30 -10.52
CA ILE A 174 -14.89 1.28 -11.21
C ILE A 174 -14.22 0.60 -12.39
N GLY A 175 -14.36 1.14 -13.60
CA GLY A 175 -13.91 0.47 -14.84
C GLY A 175 -14.90 -0.59 -15.35
N GLY A 176 -16.20 -0.42 -15.06
CA GLY A 176 -17.24 -1.40 -15.37
C GLY A 176 -17.53 -1.57 -16.86
N ALA A 177 -17.18 -0.62 -17.72
CA ALA A 177 -17.33 -0.75 -19.18
C ALA A 177 -16.07 -1.35 -19.85
N GLY A 178 -15.04 -1.70 -19.06
CA GLY A 178 -13.81 -2.31 -19.54
C GLY A 178 -13.92 -3.80 -19.85
N TYR A 179 -12.78 -4.44 -20.13
CA TYR A 179 -12.71 -5.84 -20.54
C TYR A 179 -13.29 -6.82 -19.50
N ILE A 180 -12.80 -6.78 -18.25
CA ILE A 180 -13.33 -7.58 -17.14
C ILE A 180 -14.69 -7.03 -16.68
N GLY A 181 -14.83 -5.71 -16.63
CA GLY A 181 -16.05 -5.04 -16.15
C GLY A 181 -17.30 -5.44 -16.91
N SER A 182 -17.23 -5.45 -18.24
CA SER A 182 -18.36 -5.83 -19.11
C SER A 182 -18.78 -7.29 -18.97
N ALA A 183 -17.87 -8.19 -18.58
CA ALA A 183 -18.21 -9.57 -18.22
C ALA A 183 -18.75 -9.70 -16.79
N LEU A 184 -18.31 -8.82 -15.87
CA LEU A 184 -18.69 -8.85 -14.46
C LEU A 184 -20.07 -8.25 -14.19
N VAL A 185 -20.38 -7.09 -14.78
CA VAL A 185 -21.61 -6.34 -14.49
C VAL A 185 -22.87 -7.19 -14.69
N PRO A 186 -23.05 -7.91 -15.82
CA PRO A 186 -24.19 -8.81 -15.99
C PRO A 186 -24.28 -9.87 -14.89
N LYS A 187 -23.16 -10.53 -14.55
CA LYS A 187 -23.13 -11.57 -13.50
C LYS A 187 -23.55 -11.03 -12.13
N LEU A 188 -23.17 -9.80 -11.80
CA LEU A 188 -23.57 -9.16 -10.54
C LEU A 188 -25.07 -8.83 -10.55
N LEU A 189 -25.59 -8.32 -11.66
CA LEU A 189 -27.02 -8.03 -11.81
C LEU A 189 -27.86 -9.32 -11.69
N ASP A 190 -27.44 -10.42 -12.31
CA ASP A 190 -28.08 -11.73 -12.22
C ASP A 190 -28.11 -12.29 -10.80
N GLN A 191 -27.06 -12.02 -10.01
CA GLN A 191 -26.98 -12.38 -8.59
C GLN A 191 -27.81 -11.45 -7.67
N GLY A 192 -28.51 -10.48 -8.26
CA GLY A 192 -29.40 -9.56 -7.56
C GLY A 192 -28.70 -8.37 -6.90
N TYR A 193 -27.46 -8.06 -7.30
CA TYR A 193 -26.80 -6.82 -6.86
C TYR A 193 -27.40 -5.60 -7.54
N ARG A 194 -27.36 -4.46 -6.85
CA ARG A 194 -27.52 -3.13 -7.44
C ARG A 194 -26.13 -2.61 -7.78
N VAL A 195 -25.87 -2.45 -9.05
CA VAL A 195 -24.54 -2.15 -9.58
C VAL A 195 -24.52 -0.70 -10.03
N ARG A 196 -23.58 0.07 -9.48
CA ARG A 196 -23.22 1.38 -10.00
C ARG A 196 -21.88 1.27 -10.70
N VAL A 197 -21.78 1.79 -11.92
CA VAL A 197 -20.53 1.84 -12.68
C VAL A 197 -20.00 3.27 -12.68
N LEU A 198 -18.72 3.44 -12.34
CA LEU A 198 -17.97 4.67 -12.58
C LEU A 198 -16.93 4.39 -13.67
N ASP A 199 -17.07 5.04 -14.83
CA ASP A 199 -16.19 4.83 -15.98
C ASP A 199 -16.15 6.10 -16.85
N MET A 200 -15.01 6.39 -17.47
CA MET A 200 -14.91 7.48 -18.44
C MET A 200 -15.56 7.12 -19.77
N PHE A 201 -15.86 5.83 -19.99
CA PHE A 201 -16.32 5.26 -21.25
C PHE A 201 -15.35 5.55 -22.39
N LEU A 202 -14.04 5.42 -22.13
CA LEU A 202 -12.98 5.63 -23.14
C LEU A 202 -13.19 4.73 -24.36
N TYR A 203 -13.71 3.52 -24.14
CA TYR A 203 -14.03 2.53 -25.18
C TYR A 203 -15.53 2.47 -25.50
N GLY A 204 -16.29 3.51 -25.13
CA GLY A 204 -17.72 3.60 -25.35
C GLY A 204 -18.59 2.93 -24.28
N ARG A 205 -19.91 2.97 -24.49
CA ARG A 205 -20.94 2.40 -23.60
C ARG A 205 -21.49 1.06 -24.09
N GLU A 206 -21.22 0.74 -25.35
CA GLU A 206 -21.58 -0.48 -26.06
C GLU A 206 -21.21 -1.75 -25.28
N PRO A 207 -20.07 -1.82 -24.55
CA PRO A 207 -19.74 -3.00 -23.75
C PRO A 207 -20.78 -3.39 -22.70
N LEU A 208 -21.62 -2.44 -22.29
CA LEU A 208 -22.71 -2.65 -21.32
C LEU A 208 -24.10 -2.61 -21.96
N ALA A 209 -24.20 -2.49 -23.29
CA ALA A 209 -25.47 -2.45 -24.01
C ALA A 209 -26.42 -3.61 -23.65
N PRO A 210 -25.97 -4.87 -23.47
CA PRO A 210 -26.87 -5.97 -23.14
C PRO A 210 -27.63 -5.81 -21.82
N VAL A 211 -27.15 -4.94 -20.92
CA VAL A 211 -27.73 -4.72 -19.59
C VAL A 211 -28.06 -3.25 -19.32
N ALA A 212 -28.00 -2.39 -20.35
CA ALA A 212 -28.13 -0.94 -20.21
C ALA A 212 -29.46 -0.51 -19.55
N ASP A 213 -30.54 -1.23 -19.84
CA ASP A 213 -31.90 -0.93 -19.34
C ASP A 213 -32.25 -1.68 -18.04
N HIS A 214 -31.28 -2.37 -17.41
CA HIS A 214 -31.56 -3.10 -16.18
C HIS A 214 -31.87 -2.15 -15.01
N GLU A 215 -33.01 -2.33 -14.33
CA GLU A 215 -33.50 -1.51 -13.20
C GLU A 215 -32.56 -1.39 -11.97
N ARG A 216 -31.49 -2.19 -11.94
CA ARG A 216 -30.50 -2.27 -10.86
C ARG A 216 -29.13 -1.75 -11.29
N LEU A 217 -29.01 -1.27 -12.53
CA LEU A 217 -27.80 -0.70 -13.08
C LEU A 217 -27.87 0.83 -13.08
N GLU A 218 -26.82 1.48 -12.60
CA GLU A 218 -26.62 2.91 -12.70
C GLU A 218 -25.27 3.19 -13.35
N LEU A 219 -25.24 4.02 -14.39
CA LEU A 219 -24.02 4.37 -15.13
C LEU A 219 -23.63 5.81 -14.86
N ILE A 220 -22.46 6.02 -14.26
CA ILE A 220 -21.87 7.34 -14.01
C ILE A 220 -20.68 7.51 -14.95
N LYS A 221 -20.78 8.48 -15.87
CA LYS A 221 -19.62 8.91 -16.65
C LYS A 221 -18.74 9.77 -15.75
N GLY A 222 -17.49 9.34 -15.58
CA GLY A 222 -16.58 10.06 -14.72
C GLY A 222 -15.16 9.52 -14.71
N ASP A 223 -14.23 10.38 -14.32
CA ASP A 223 -12.84 10.05 -14.07
C ASP A 223 -12.59 9.79 -12.59
N PHE A 224 -12.21 8.56 -12.28
CA PHE A 224 -11.94 8.14 -10.90
C PHE A 224 -10.65 8.73 -10.30
N ARG A 225 -9.84 9.48 -11.07
CA ARG A 225 -8.75 10.31 -10.53
C ARG A 225 -9.30 11.50 -9.74
N HIS A 226 -10.50 11.95 -10.05
CA HIS A 226 -11.15 13.04 -9.34
C HIS A 226 -11.86 12.54 -8.08
N VAL A 227 -11.38 12.97 -6.92
CA VAL A 227 -11.93 12.57 -5.61
C VAL A 227 -13.42 12.86 -5.49
N GLN A 228 -13.91 13.98 -6.05
CA GLN A 228 -15.32 14.36 -5.97
C GLN A 228 -16.23 13.34 -6.67
N GLU A 229 -15.80 12.83 -7.83
CA GLU A 229 -16.54 11.86 -8.60
C GLU A 229 -16.56 10.50 -7.90
N VAL A 230 -15.43 10.08 -7.34
CA VAL A 230 -15.34 8.86 -6.52
C VAL A 230 -16.21 8.95 -5.27
N VAL A 231 -16.18 10.09 -4.56
CA VAL A 231 -16.99 10.33 -3.37
C VAL A 231 -18.48 10.26 -3.68
N THR A 232 -18.89 10.86 -4.81
CA THR A 232 -20.28 10.83 -5.30
C THR A 232 -20.69 9.40 -5.70
N ALA A 233 -19.83 8.70 -6.45
CA ALA A 233 -20.10 7.34 -6.88
C ALA A 233 -20.18 6.34 -5.70
N MET A 234 -19.43 6.57 -4.62
CA MET A 234 -19.45 5.71 -3.42
C MET A 234 -20.66 5.95 -2.49
N GLU A 235 -21.50 6.95 -2.75
CA GLU A 235 -22.66 7.22 -1.90
C GLU A 235 -23.66 6.07 -1.94
N GLY A 236 -24.11 5.62 -0.76
CA GLY A 236 -25.03 4.48 -0.68
C GLY A 236 -24.42 3.10 -0.95
N MET A 237 -23.11 2.99 -1.22
CA MET A 237 -22.43 1.74 -1.58
C MET A 237 -21.97 0.93 -0.37
N HIS A 238 -21.98 -0.40 -0.49
CA HIS A 238 -21.56 -1.34 0.55
C HIS A 238 -20.26 -2.08 0.20
N SER A 239 -19.89 -2.10 -1.07
CA SER A 239 -18.66 -2.73 -1.57
C SER A 239 -18.16 -1.98 -2.78
N VAL A 240 -16.84 -2.00 -2.99
CA VAL A 240 -16.19 -1.39 -4.16
C VAL A 240 -15.36 -2.46 -4.85
N ILE A 241 -15.48 -2.51 -6.17
CA ILE A 241 -14.67 -3.33 -7.06
C ILE A 241 -13.92 -2.37 -7.98
N HIS A 242 -12.61 -2.31 -7.82
CA HIS A 242 -11.74 -1.42 -8.59
C HIS A 242 -11.04 -2.19 -9.70
N LEU A 243 -11.56 -2.08 -10.93
CA LEU A 243 -11.01 -2.65 -12.15
C LEU A 243 -10.32 -1.59 -13.03
N GLY A 244 -10.56 -0.30 -12.75
CA GLY A 244 -10.06 0.82 -13.54
C GLY A 244 -8.53 0.92 -13.51
N ALA A 245 -7.91 0.86 -14.67
CA ALA A 245 -6.47 1.02 -14.87
C ALA A 245 -6.15 1.22 -16.36
N ILE A 246 -5.00 1.83 -16.65
CA ILE A 246 -4.32 1.62 -17.94
C ILE A 246 -3.63 0.25 -17.85
N VAL A 247 -3.96 -0.66 -18.78
CA VAL A 247 -3.55 -2.06 -18.72
C VAL A 247 -2.74 -2.45 -19.95
N GLY A 248 -1.63 -3.15 -19.72
CA GLY A 248 -0.73 -3.68 -20.74
C GLY A 248 0.54 -2.85 -20.82
N ASP A 249 1.69 -3.53 -20.84
CA ASP A 249 3.01 -2.87 -20.77
C ASP A 249 3.19 -1.79 -21.85
N PRO A 250 2.91 -2.05 -23.14
CA PRO A 250 3.08 -1.01 -24.16
C PRO A 250 2.06 0.14 -24.08
N ALA A 251 0.94 -0.01 -23.35
CA ALA A 251 -0.02 1.07 -23.12
C ALA A 251 0.42 1.96 -21.94
N CYS A 252 0.98 1.34 -20.90
CA CYS A 252 1.56 2.04 -19.76
C CYS A 252 2.80 2.85 -20.13
N ASP A 253 3.64 2.30 -21.01
CA ASP A 253 4.90 2.94 -21.44
C ASP A 253 4.68 4.19 -22.33
N LEU A 254 3.44 4.49 -22.73
CA LEU A 254 3.12 5.69 -23.52
C LEU A 254 3.26 6.98 -22.72
N ASP A 255 2.89 6.93 -21.44
CA ASP A 255 2.96 8.06 -20.52
C ASP A 255 3.08 7.54 -19.08
N GLU A 256 4.31 7.56 -18.57
CA GLU A 256 4.62 7.05 -17.24
C GLU A 256 3.91 7.85 -16.14
N LYS A 257 3.89 9.19 -16.25
CA LYS A 257 3.28 10.06 -15.26
C LYS A 257 1.79 9.80 -15.17
N LEU A 258 1.13 9.70 -16.33
CA LEU A 258 -0.29 9.38 -16.39
C LEU A 258 -0.56 7.99 -15.81
N THR A 259 0.24 7.00 -16.17
CA THR A 259 0.11 5.63 -15.66
C THR A 259 0.25 5.58 -14.14
N LEU A 260 1.20 6.29 -13.55
CA LEU A 260 1.33 6.41 -12.10
C LEU A 260 0.12 7.10 -11.47
N GLY A 261 -0.40 8.16 -12.10
CA GLY A 261 -1.61 8.86 -11.66
C GLY A 261 -2.84 7.94 -11.62
N VAL A 262 -3.09 7.22 -12.72
CA VAL A 262 -4.26 6.34 -12.89
C VAL A 262 -4.12 5.05 -12.06
N ASN A 263 -3.01 4.33 -12.20
CA ASN A 263 -2.90 2.97 -11.65
C ASN A 263 -2.53 2.96 -10.16
N LEU A 264 -1.78 3.96 -9.68
CA LEU A 264 -1.28 4.00 -8.31
C LEU A 264 -1.99 5.07 -7.48
N SER A 265 -1.82 6.35 -7.83
CA SER A 265 -2.31 7.46 -7.00
C SER A 265 -3.83 7.43 -6.85
N ALA A 266 -4.57 7.23 -7.94
CA ALA A 266 -6.02 7.15 -7.91
C ALA A 266 -6.51 5.91 -7.15
N THR A 267 -5.85 4.75 -7.33
CA THR A 267 -6.16 3.53 -6.55
C THR A 267 -6.05 3.75 -5.05
N GLN A 268 -4.96 4.40 -4.59
CA GLN A 268 -4.78 4.72 -3.17
C GLN A 268 -5.83 5.72 -2.67
N MET A 269 -6.15 6.74 -3.46
CA MET A 269 -7.20 7.71 -3.13
C MET A 269 -8.58 7.04 -3.02
N ILE A 270 -8.95 6.22 -3.99
CA ILE A 270 -10.20 5.44 -4.02
C ILE A 270 -10.33 4.58 -2.76
N ALA A 271 -9.25 3.90 -2.36
CA ALA A 271 -9.24 3.09 -1.14
C ALA A 271 -9.37 3.92 0.13
N GLN A 272 -8.72 5.09 0.19
CA GLN A 272 -8.86 6.02 1.31
C GLN A 272 -10.30 6.53 1.44
N VAL A 273 -10.96 6.86 0.32
CA VAL A 273 -12.38 7.27 0.32
C VAL A 273 -13.27 6.11 0.77
N ALA A 274 -13.06 4.90 0.25
CA ALA A 274 -13.82 3.72 0.66
C ALA A 274 -13.70 3.45 2.17
N LYS A 275 -12.47 3.52 2.70
CA LYS A 275 -12.16 3.40 4.12
C LYS A 275 -12.86 4.49 4.95
N ALA A 276 -12.76 5.76 4.54
CA ALA A 276 -13.40 6.88 5.22
C ALA A 276 -14.94 6.79 5.23
N ARG A 277 -15.54 6.16 4.21
CA ARG A 277 -16.98 5.88 4.11
C ARG A 277 -17.41 4.60 4.82
N GLY A 278 -16.49 3.89 5.49
CA GLY A 278 -16.80 2.67 6.26
C GLY A 278 -17.11 1.45 5.38
N ILE A 279 -16.63 1.44 4.13
CA ILE A 279 -16.76 0.31 3.22
C ILE A 279 -15.62 -0.67 3.50
N SER A 280 -15.93 -1.78 4.18
CA SER A 280 -14.91 -2.77 4.54
C SER A 280 -14.52 -3.71 3.40
N LYS A 281 -15.43 -3.96 2.45
CA LYS A 281 -15.22 -4.88 1.33
C LYS A 281 -14.78 -4.11 0.08
N PHE A 282 -13.48 -4.18 -0.20
CA PHE A 282 -12.83 -3.51 -1.32
C PHE A 282 -12.06 -4.54 -2.13
N ILE A 283 -12.45 -4.78 -3.38
CA ILE A 283 -11.79 -5.75 -4.26
C ILE A 283 -10.96 -5.00 -5.29
N PHE A 284 -9.68 -5.34 -5.39
CA PHE A 284 -8.74 -4.73 -6.33
C PHE A 284 -8.27 -5.74 -7.38
N ALA A 285 -8.36 -5.35 -8.65
CA ALA A 285 -7.78 -6.12 -9.75
C ALA A 285 -6.29 -5.84 -9.90
N SER A 286 -5.47 -6.81 -9.51
CA SER A 286 -4.02 -6.84 -9.75
C SER A 286 -3.66 -7.84 -10.86
N THR A 287 -2.41 -8.31 -10.92
CA THR A 287 -1.87 -9.13 -12.01
C THR A 287 -0.80 -10.08 -11.51
N CYS A 288 -0.69 -11.28 -12.11
CA CYS A 288 0.47 -12.16 -11.91
C CYS A 288 1.76 -11.58 -12.53
N SER A 289 1.68 -10.52 -13.35
CA SER A 289 2.88 -9.85 -13.87
C SER A 289 3.75 -9.22 -12.78
N VAL A 290 3.27 -9.12 -11.53
CA VAL A 290 4.07 -8.71 -10.37
C VAL A 290 5.20 -9.69 -10.06
N TYR A 291 5.11 -10.93 -10.51
CA TYR A 291 6.13 -11.95 -10.30
C TYR A 291 7.35 -11.80 -11.22
N GLY A 292 7.18 -11.20 -12.40
CA GLY A 292 8.28 -10.94 -13.32
C GLY A 292 8.76 -12.15 -14.12
N ALA A 293 9.97 -12.63 -13.82
CA ALA A 293 10.59 -13.77 -14.49
C ALA A 293 11.20 -14.73 -13.46
N CYS A 294 10.69 -15.96 -13.40
CA CYS A 294 11.13 -17.03 -12.52
C CYS A 294 10.77 -18.39 -13.13
N ASP A 295 11.68 -19.36 -13.03
CA ASP A 295 11.45 -20.72 -13.52
C ASP A 295 10.63 -21.57 -12.55
N GLU A 296 10.48 -21.16 -11.29
CA GLU A 296 9.72 -21.87 -10.28
C GLU A 296 8.20 -21.65 -10.44
N THR A 297 7.40 -22.49 -9.79
CA THR A 297 5.95 -22.26 -9.68
C THR A 297 5.70 -21.36 -8.48
N LEU A 298 5.06 -20.22 -8.72
CA LEU A 298 4.91 -19.14 -7.75
C LEU A 298 3.53 -19.15 -7.11
N ASP A 299 3.48 -18.87 -5.81
CA ASP A 299 2.25 -18.69 -5.03
C ASP A 299 2.19 -17.26 -4.46
N GLU A 300 1.17 -16.94 -3.65
CA GLU A 300 1.02 -15.61 -3.06
C GLU A 300 2.07 -15.26 -1.99
N HIS A 301 2.87 -16.24 -1.54
CA HIS A 301 3.97 -16.07 -0.59
C HIS A 301 5.33 -15.86 -1.28
N SER A 302 5.41 -16.17 -2.57
CA SER A 302 6.61 -16.04 -3.38
C SER A 302 7.03 -14.57 -3.55
N GLU A 303 8.33 -14.34 -3.75
CA GLU A 303 8.84 -13.00 -4.00
C GLU A 303 8.30 -12.41 -5.30
N VAL A 304 8.11 -11.09 -5.31
CA VAL A 304 7.56 -10.34 -6.44
C VAL A 304 8.63 -9.43 -7.02
N HIS A 305 8.95 -9.65 -8.30
CA HIS A 305 10.00 -8.94 -9.04
C HIS A 305 9.46 -8.39 -10.37
N PRO A 306 8.53 -7.43 -10.36
CA PRO A 306 7.93 -6.91 -11.60
C PRO A 306 9.02 -6.33 -12.51
N ILE A 307 8.86 -6.55 -13.82
CA ILE A 307 9.83 -6.11 -14.84
C ILE A 307 9.30 -5.00 -15.75
N SER A 308 8.03 -4.61 -15.59
CA SER A 308 7.36 -3.58 -16.39
C SER A 308 6.76 -2.50 -15.52
N LEU A 309 6.56 -1.30 -16.08
CA LEU A 309 5.88 -0.21 -15.38
C LEU A 309 4.49 -0.63 -14.90
N TYR A 310 3.74 -1.38 -15.71
CA TYR A 310 2.45 -1.94 -15.33
C TYR A 310 2.57 -2.84 -14.08
N GLY A 311 3.51 -3.77 -14.06
CA GLY A 311 3.78 -4.63 -12.89
C GLY A 311 4.17 -3.82 -11.65
N HIS A 312 5.05 -2.83 -11.79
CA HIS A 312 5.47 -1.95 -10.69
C HIS A 312 4.30 -1.16 -10.11
N THR A 313 3.45 -0.57 -10.95
CA THR A 313 2.29 0.20 -10.48
C THR A 313 1.27 -0.66 -9.75
N LYS A 314 1.01 -1.89 -10.24
CA LYS A 314 0.12 -2.84 -9.56
C LYS A 314 0.69 -3.29 -8.22
N LEU A 315 1.98 -3.65 -8.15
CA LEU A 315 2.63 -4.02 -6.89
C LEU A 315 2.61 -2.86 -5.86
N ALA A 316 2.93 -1.64 -6.29
CA ALA A 316 2.88 -0.46 -5.42
C ALA A 316 1.45 -0.19 -4.91
N ALA A 317 0.43 -0.42 -5.75
CA ALA A 317 -0.96 -0.31 -5.34
C ALA A 317 -1.33 -1.41 -4.33
N GLU A 318 -0.94 -2.67 -4.55
CA GLU A 318 -1.13 -3.76 -3.58
C GLU A 318 -0.56 -3.40 -2.21
N GLN A 319 0.70 -2.94 -2.16
CA GLN A 319 1.37 -2.55 -0.93
C GLN A 319 0.65 -1.39 -0.23
N GLY A 320 0.23 -0.37 -0.99
CA GLY A 320 -0.53 0.75 -0.46
C GLY A 320 -1.87 0.30 0.15
N LEU A 321 -2.60 -0.59 -0.52
CA LEU A 321 -3.85 -1.14 -0.01
C LEU A 321 -3.64 -1.97 1.26
N GLN A 322 -2.64 -2.85 1.28
CA GLN A 322 -2.32 -3.65 2.46
C GLN A 322 -1.91 -2.79 3.66
N GLN A 323 -1.17 -1.71 3.45
CA GLN A 323 -0.83 -0.76 4.51
C GLN A 323 -2.05 -0.01 5.07
N MET A 324 -3.10 0.16 4.28
CA MET A 324 -4.36 0.74 4.73
C MET A 324 -5.27 -0.26 5.45
N ALA A 325 -4.96 -1.56 5.41
CA ALA A 325 -5.77 -2.59 6.00
C ALA A 325 -5.77 -2.50 7.53
N ASP A 326 -6.96 -2.58 8.11
CA ASP A 326 -7.17 -2.57 9.56
C ASP A 326 -8.48 -3.28 9.94
N SER A 327 -8.95 -3.08 11.17
CA SER A 327 -10.21 -3.66 11.62
C SER A 327 -11.45 -3.06 10.93
N ASN A 328 -11.37 -2.07 10.06
CA ASN A 328 -12.50 -1.43 9.39
C ASN A 328 -12.41 -1.50 7.86
N PHE A 329 -11.21 -1.66 7.31
CA PHE A 329 -10.94 -1.78 5.89
C PHE A 329 -10.07 -3.01 5.63
N GLN A 330 -10.59 -3.98 4.87
CA GLN A 330 -9.91 -5.24 4.61
C GLN A 330 -9.95 -5.52 3.10
N PRO A 331 -9.00 -4.98 2.32
CA PRO A 331 -9.00 -5.12 0.88
C PRO A 331 -8.71 -6.58 0.48
N THR A 332 -9.35 -7.03 -0.59
CA THR A 332 -9.06 -8.31 -1.25
C THR A 332 -8.38 -8.01 -2.57
N ILE A 333 -7.20 -8.58 -2.78
CA ILE A 333 -6.40 -8.35 -3.99
C ILE A 333 -6.47 -9.60 -4.85
N LEU A 334 -6.79 -9.43 -6.14
CA LEU A 334 -6.90 -10.52 -7.11
C LEU A 334 -5.82 -10.37 -8.18
N ARG A 335 -4.78 -11.21 -8.14
CA ARG A 335 -3.70 -11.26 -9.13
C ARG A 335 -4.15 -12.14 -10.31
N PHE A 336 -4.66 -11.52 -11.36
CA PHE A 336 -5.12 -12.26 -12.53
C PHE A 336 -3.96 -12.83 -13.35
N ALA A 337 -4.12 -14.08 -13.76
CA ALA A 337 -3.36 -14.69 -14.85
C ALA A 337 -3.59 -13.93 -16.18
N THR A 338 -2.88 -14.34 -17.24
CA THR A 338 -3.02 -13.71 -18.56
C THR A 338 -4.42 -13.95 -19.10
N ILE A 339 -5.21 -12.86 -19.19
CA ILE A 339 -6.61 -12.97 -19.55
C ILE A 339 -6.76 -13.23 -21.06
N TYR A 340 -7.75 -14.04 -21.46
CA TYR A 340 -8.18 -14.25 -22.85
C TYR A 340 -9.71 -14.36 -22.95
N GLY A 341 -10.23 -14.51 -24.16
CA GLY A 341 -11.67 -14.68 -24.43
C GLY A 341 -12.38 -13.42 -24.92
N LEU A 342 -13.66 -13.55 -25.17
CA LEU A 342 -14.53 -12.46 -25.63
C LEU A 342 -15.29 -11.83 -24.46
N SER A 343 -15.53 -10.53 -24.53
CA SER A 343 -16.46 -9.82 -23.63
C SER A 343 -17.10 -8.63 -24.34
N GLY A 344 -17.94 -7.87 -23.64
CA GLY A 344 -18.53 -6.64 -24.20
C GLY A 344 -17.47 -5.63 -24.69
N ARG A 345 -16.27 -5.66 -24.12
CA ARG A 345 -15.07 -4.99 -24.66
C ARG A 345 -13.96 -6.01 -24.86
N THR A 346 -14.05 -6.80 -25.92
CA THR A 346 -12.98 -7.75 -26.33
C THR A 346 -11.64 -7.07 -26.57
N ARG A 347 -10.57 -7.83 -26.36
CA ARG A 347 -9.19 -7.42 -26.61
C ARG A 347 -8.48 -8.42 -27.51
N PHE A 348 -8.00 -7.94 -28.66
CA PHE A 348 -7.17 -8.74 -29.57
C PHE A 348 -5.68 -8.40 -29.46
N ASP A 349 -5.29 -7.58 -28.49
CA ASP A 349 -3.90 -7.34 -28.10
C ASP A 349 -3.40 -8.34 -27.03
N LEU A 350 -4.09 -9.49 -26.88
CA LEU A 350 -3.80 -10.55 -25.92
C LEU A 350 -3.44 -11.84 -26.66
N VAL A 351 -2.46 -12.61 -26.16
CA VAL A 351 -1.81 -13.72 -26.89
C VAL A 351 -2.81 -14.70 -27.51
N VAL A 352 -3.70 -15.30 -26.71
CA VAL A 352 -4.64 -16.34 -27.21
C VAL A 352 -5.58 -15.76 -28.28
N ASN A 353 -6.20 -14.60 -27.99
CA ASN A 353 -7.14 -13.95 -28.89
C ASN A 353 -6.45 -13.52 -30.20
N LEU A 354 -5.24 -12.95 -30.10
CA LEU A 354 -4.45 -12.48 -31.24
C LEU A 354 -4.06 -13.64 -32.14
N LEU A 355 -3.52 -14.72 -31.58
CA LEU A 355 -3.09 -15.88 -32.36
C LEU A 355 -4.29 -16.56 -33.05
N ALA A 356 -5.41 -16.74 -32.35
CA ALA A 356 -6.63 -17.28 -32.94
C ALA A 356 -7.17 -16.40 -34.09
N ALA A 357 -7.19 -15.08 -33.91
CA ALA A 357 -7.65 -14.16 -34.94
C ALA A 357 -6.74 -14.15 -36.17
N ARG A 358 -5.42 -14.12 -35.99
CA ARG A 358 -4.45 -14.19 -37.10
C ARG A 358 -4.53 -15.52 -37.83
N ALA A 359 -4.64 -16.63 -37.11
CA ALA A 359 -4.83 -17.93 -37.74
C ALA A 359 -6.06 -17.94 -38.65
N LYS A 360 -7.19 -17.43 -38.16
CA LYS A 360 -8.46 -17.46 -38.89
C LYS A 360 -8.53 -16.49 -40.07
N MET A 361 -8.02 -15.27 -39.90
CA MET A 361 -8.19 -14.19 -40.88
C MET A 361 -7.00 -14.03 -41.83
N GLU A 362 -5.80 -14.42 -41.41
CA GLU A 362 -4.57 -14.27 -42.20
C GLU A 362 -3.93 -15.59 -42.59
N GLY A 363 -4.37 -16.71 -42.01
CA GLY A 363 -3.75 -18.02 -42.26
C GLY A 363 -2.34 -18.13 -41.69
N VAL A 364 -1.97 -17.32 -40.69
CA VAL A 364 -0.64 -17.36 -40.07
C VAL A 364 -0.71 -17.31 -38.55
N ILE A 365 0.20 -18.03 -37.90
CA ILE A 365 0.38 -18.04 -36.44
C ILE A 365 1.84 -17.68 -36.17
N THR A 366 2.10 -16.44 -35.77
CA THR A 366 3.45 -16.01 -35.40
C THR A 366 3.60 -16.00 -33.88
N VAL A 367 4.40 -16.92 -33.36
CA VAL A 367 4.79 -16.98 -31.95
C VAL A 367 6.14 -16.27 -31.80
N HIS A 368 6.21 -15.29 -30.92
CA HIS A 368 7.47 -14.61 -30.56
C HIS A 368 7.97 -15.15 -29.22
N GLY A 369 9.24 -15.56 -29.17
CA GLY A 369 9.74 -16.52 -28.18
C GLY A 369 9.11 -17.90 -28.39
N GLY A 370 8.91 -18.66 -27.31
CA GLY A 370 8.13 -19.89 -27.35
C GLY A 370 8.10 -20.59 -26.01
N ASP A 371 9.24 -20.65 -25.32
CA ASP A 371 9.41 -21.45 -24.10
C ASP A 371 9.03 -20.71 -22.82
N GLN A 372 8.70 -19.43 -22.92
CA GLN A 372 8.26 -18.64 -21.77
C GLN A 372 6.87 -19.08 -21.30
N TRP A 373 6.78 -19.38 -20.01
CA TRP A 373 5.57 -19.79 -19.33
C TRP A 373 4.67 -18.62 -18.98
N ARG A 374 3.36 -18.80 -19.16
CA ARG A 374 2.32 -17.90 -18.65
C ARG A 374 1.18 -18.72 -18.08
N PRO A 375 0.59 -18.31 -16.95
CA PRO A 375 -0.74 -18.75 -16.60
C PRO A 375 -1.78 -18.00 -17.45
N PHE A 376 -2.88 -18.68 -17.76
CA PHE A 376 -4.01 -18.13 -18.51
C PHE A 376 -5.33 -18.27 -17.74
N VAL A 377 -6.25 -17.32 -17.95
CA VAL A 377 -7.61 -17.36 -17.41
C VAL A 377 -8.58 -16.69 -18.37
N HIS A 378 -9.75 -17.29 -18.59
CA HIS A 378 -10.76 -16.67 -19.45
C HIS A 378 -11.39 -15.45 -18.76
N VAL A 379 -11.81 -14.45 -19.53
CA VAL A 379 -12.38 -13.19 -18.99
C VAL A 379 -13.66 -13.41 -18.19
N ASP A 380 -14.50 -14.38 -18.58
CA ASP A 380 -15.67 -14.77 -17.78
C ASP A 380 -15.29 -15.40 -16.44
N ASP A 381 -14.20 -16.17 -16.40
CA ASP A 381 -13.71 -16.78 -15.16
C ASP A 381 -13.05 -15.76 -14.25
N ALA A 382 -12.34 -14.78 -14.81
CA ALA A 382 -11.86 -13.62 -14.06
C ALA A 382 -13.03 -12.83 -13.44
N ALA A 383 -14.10 -12.59 -14.20
CA ALA A 383 -15.31 -11.96 -13.67
C ALA A 383 -16.01 -12.83 -12.60
N LEU A 384 -16.06 -14.15 -12.80
CA LEU A 384 -16.59 -15.10 -11.82
C LEU A 384 -15.79 -15.09 -10.52
N ALA A 385 -14.46 -15.01 -10.58
CA ALA A 385 -13.59 -14.91 -9.41
C ALA A 385 -13.88 -13.64 -8.60
N VAL A 386 -14.06 -12.50 -9.27
CA VAL A 386 -14.45 -11.23 -8.62
C VAL A 386 -15.81 -11.37 -7.92
N ALA A 387 -16.81 -11.93 -8.60
CA ALA A 387 -18.14 -12.15 -8.01
C ALA A 387 -18.08 -13.12 -6.82
N THR A 388 -17.25 -14.15 -6.90
CA THR A 388 -17.03 -15.14 -5.83
C THR A 388 -16.39 -14.49 -4.62
N ALA A 389 -15.33 -13.69 -4.80
CA ALA A 389 -14.71 -12.92 -3.73
C ALA A 389 -15.67 -11.89 -3.12
N LEU A 390 -16.52 -11.25 -3.94
CA LEU A 390 -17.56 -10.33 -3.45
C LEU A 390 -18.59 -11.04 -2.57
N LYS A 391 -18.98 -12.27 -2.92
CA LYS A 391 -19.95 -13.07 -2.15
C LYS A 391 -19.34 -13.64 -0.87
N ALA A 392 -18.05 -13.97 -0.87
CA ALA A 392 -17.38 -14.62 0.25
C ALA A 392 -17.33 -13.76 1.53
N PRO A 393 -17.41 -14.35 2.73
CA PRO A 393 -17.27 -13.62 4.00
C PRO A 393 -15.93 -12.89 4.11
N LEU A 394 -15.91 -11.71 4.73
CA LEU A 394 -14.67 -10.97 5.01
C LEU A 394 -13.68 -11.75 5.88
N SER A 395 -14.15 -12.70 6.69
CA SER A 395 -13.27 -13.60 7.45
C SER A 395 -12.43 -14.53 6.59
N ILE A 396 -12.80 -14.70 5.31
CA ILE A 396 -12.07 -15.53 4.33
C ILE A 396 -11.26 -14.67 3.37
N VAL A 397 -11.84 -13.56 2.87
CA VAL A 397 -11.19 -12.75 1.80
C VAL A 397 -10.54 -11.46 2.29
N GLY A 398 -10.83 -11.01 3.50
CA GLY A 398 -10.42 -9.71 3.99
C GLY A 398 -8.92 -9.65 4.28
N GLY A 399 -8.20 -8.76 3.59
CA GLY A 399 -6.74 -8.60 3.72
C GLY A 399 -5.95 -9.60 2.87
N GLU A 400 -6.62 -10.50 2.16
CA GLU A 400 -5.99 -11.57 1.40
C GLU A 400 -5.60 -11.13 -0.03
N ILE A 401 -4.53 -11.76 -0.52
CA ILE A 401 -4.15 -11.78 -1.93
C ILE A 401 -4.48 -13.18 -2.47
N PHE A 402 -5.07 -13.24 -3.67
CA PHE A 402 -5.33 -14.48 -4.40
C PHE A 402 -4.80 -14.39 -5.82
N ASN A 403 -4.06 -15.41 -6.27
CA ASN A 403 -3.84 -15.67 -7.67
C ASN A 403 -5.14 -16.19 -8.30
N VAL A 404 -5.50 -15.67 -9.48
CA VAL A 404 -6.75 -16.02 -10.16
C VAL A 404 -6.45 -16.68 -11.50
N GLY A 405 -6.82 -17.96 -11.62
CA GLY A 405 -6.54 -18.82 -12.75
C GLY A 405 -6.72 -20.29 -12.38
N SER A 406 -6.04 -21.19 -13.10
CA SER A 406 -6.01 -22.62 -12.84
C SER A 406 -4.62 -23.18 -13.08
N ASP A 407 -4.20 -24.14 -12.25
CA ASP A 407 -2.91 -24.81 -12.40
C ASP A 407 -2.79 -25.52 -13.76
N ALA A 408 -3.93 -26.02 -14.27
CA ALA A 408 -4.05 -26.67 -15.58
C ALA A 408 -3.91 -25.70 -16.77
N GLN A 409 -3.92 -24.39 -16.53
CA GLN A 409 -3.80 -23.35 -17.55
C GLN A 409 -2.46 -22.59 -17.50
N ASN A 410 -1.42 -23.22 -16.95
CA ASN A 410 -0.04 -22.82 -17.17
C ASN A 410 0.44 -23.38 -18.52
N TYR A 411 0.72 -22.50 -19.48
CA TYR A 411 1.18 -22.88 -20.82
C TYR A 411 2.40 -22.08 -21.23
N THR A 412 3.27 -22.67 -22.05
CA THR A 412 4.23 -21.90 -22.83
C THR A 412 3.53 -21.24 -24.02
N ILE A 413 4.08 -20.14 -24.55
CA ILE A 413 3.49 -19.49 -25.72
C ILE A 413 3.51 -20.40 -26.95
N SER A 414 4.54 -21.26 -27.08
CA SER A 414 4.61 -22.26 -28.14
C SER A 414 3.50 -23.32 -28.04
N GLN A 415 3.10 -23.71 -26.82
CA GLN A 415 1.93 -24.57 -26.62
C GLN A 415 0.65 -23.88 -27.08
N ILE A 416 0.46 -22.59 -26.78
CA ILE A 416 -0.69 -21.83 -27.28
C ILE A 416 -0.73 -21.80 -28.82
N GLY A 417 0.42 -21.52 -29.46
CA GLY A 417 0.52 -21.54 -30.92
C GLY A 417 0.12 -22.88 -31.53
N ARG A 418 0.55 -24.00 -30.92
CA ARG A 418 0.16 -25.35 -31.35
C ARG A 418 -1.34 -25.61 -31.16
N LEU A 419 -1.92 -25.25 -30.02
CA LEU A 419 -3.36 -25.39 -29.77
C LEU A 419 -4.20 -24.62 -30.79
N VAL A 420 -3.76 -23.43 -31.20
CA VAL A 420 -4.41 -22.66 -32.26
C VAL A 420 -4.26 -23.36 -33.62
N HIS A 421 -3.06 -23.83 -33.95
CA HIS A 421 -2.78 -24.54 -35.20
C HIS A 421 -3.60 -25.82 -35.35
N GLU A 422 -3.79 -26.58 -34.28
CA GLU A 422 -4.67 -27.77 -34.27
C GLU A 422 -6.12 -27.44 -34.64
N ARG A 423 -6.60 -26.23 -34.37
CA ARG A 423 -7.96 -25.78 -34.72
C ARG A 423 -8.06 -25.08 -36.07
N VAL A 424 -6.92 -24.64 -36.60
CA VAL A 424 -6.83 -23.99 -37.91
C VAL A 424 -5.70 -24.64 -38.70
N MET A 425 -5.89 -25.91 -39.09
CA MET A 425 -4.84 -26.72 -39.75
C MET A 425 -4.32 -26.16 -41.08
N GLY A 426 -5.00 -25.16 -41.65
CA GLY A 426 -4.56 -24.44 -42.85
C GLY A 426 -3.71 -23.19 -42.58
N ALA A 427 -3.39 -22.89 -41.32
CA ALA A 427 -2.58 -21.72 -40.96
C ALA A 427 -1.10 -22.09 -40.79
N ASP A 428 -0.19 -21.26 -41.30
CA ASP A 428 1.25 -21.47 -41.17
C ASP A 428 1.74 -21.08 -39.76
N LEU A 429 2.25 -22.06 -39.00
CA LEU A 429 2.86 -21.83 -37.70
C LEU A 429 4.35 -21.46 -37.83
N MET A 430 4.69 -20.24 -37.41
CA MET A 430 6.05 -19.72 -37.35
C MET A 430 6.42 -19.37 -35.92
N ILE A 431 7.56 -19.89 -35.45
CA ILE A 431 8.12 -19.58 -34.13
C ILE A 431 9.40 -18.77 -34.34
N ASP A 432 9.38 -17.51 -33.91
CA ASP A 432 10.54 -16.63 -33.86
C ASP A 432 11.12 -16.69 -32.45
N GLU A 433 12.34 -17.18 -32.30
CA GLU A 433 13.00 -17.32 -30.99
C GLU A 433 13.21 -15.96 -30.29
N ASN A 434 13.18 -14.85 -31.03
CA ASN A 434 13.30 -13.52 -30.45
C ASN A 434 11.97 -13.08 -29.80
N SER A 435 12.00 -12.82 -28.49
CA SER A 435 10.88 -12.23 -27.77
C SER A 435 11.27 -10.88 -27.16
N PRO A 436 10.51 -9.79 -27.43
CA PRO A 436 10.64 -8.56 -26.67
C PRO A 436 10.07 -8.70 -25.24
N ASP A 437 9.19 -9.67 -24.99
CA ASP A 437 8.62 -9.96 -23.68
C ASP A 437 9.53 -10.91 -22.89
N LYS A 438 10.13 -10.37 -21.82
CA LYS A 438 11.07 -11.07 -20.94
C LYS A 438 10.42 -11.81 -19.78
N ARG A 439 9.09 -11.70 -19.60
CA ARG A 439 8.42 -12.40 -18.51
C ARG A 439 8.51 -13.91 -18.75
N ASN A 440 8.54 -14.69 -17.68
CA ASN A 440 8.51 -16.16 -17.71
C ASN A 440 8.08 -16.63 -16.32
N TYR A 441 6.88 -17.19 -16.14
CA TYR A 441 6.44 -17.65 -14.82
C TYR A 441 5.28 -18.64 -14.89
N ARG A 442 5.25 -19.54 -13.91
CA ARG A 442 4.12 -20.41 -13.61
C ARG A 442 3.55 -20.03 -12.26
N VAL A 443 2.24 -20.20 -12.09
CA VAL A 443 1.56 -19.78 -10.87
C VAL A 443 0.70 -20.93 -10.34
N SER A 444 0.74 -21.10 -9.02
CA SER A 444 -0.18 -21.94 -8.25
C SER A 444 -1.44 -21.14 -7.92
N PHE A 445 -2.59 -21.80 -8.11
CA PHE A 445 -3.93 -21.29 -7.84
C PHE A 445 -4.61 -22.07 -6.70
N GLU A 446 -3.85 -22.86 -5.94
CA GLU A 446 -4.38 -23.69 -4.84
C GLU A 446 -5.14 -22.85 -3.81
N LYS A 447 -4.62 -21.66 -3.47
CA LYS A 447 -5.21 -20.81 -2.42
C LYS A 447 -6.64 -20.39 -2.74
N ILE A 448 -6.89 -19.92 -3.97
CA ILE A 448 -8.23 -19.48 -4.37
C ILE A 448 -9.20 -20.65 -4.49
N HIS A 449 -8.71 -21.81 -4.97
CA HIS A 449 -9.48 -23.04 -5.01
C HIS A 449 -9.90 -23.48 -3.60
N ARG A 450 -8.92 -23.61 -2.68
CA ARG A 450 -9.16 -24.08 -1.32
C ARG A 450 -10.04 -23.16 -0.48
N LEU A 451 -9.85 -21.84 -0.59
CA LEU A 451 -10.56 -20.88 0.27
C LEU A 451 -11.89 -20.42 -0.30
N LEU A 452 -12.03 -20.31 -1.63
CA LEU A 452 -13.23 -19.78 -2.27
C LEU A 452 -14.01 -20.84 -3.06
N ASN A 453 -13.51 -22.07 -3.17
CA ASN A 453 -14.06 -23.11 -4.04
C ASN A 453 -14.25 -22.59 -5.48
N PHE A 454 -13.28 -21.82 -5.93
CA PHE A 454 -13.27 -21.24 -7.27
C PHE A 454 -12.62 -22.22 -8.24
N GLU A 455 -13.36 -22.58 -9.29
CA GLU A 455 -12.90 -23.39 -10.41
C GLU A 455 -13.27 -22.68 -11.71
N PRO A 456 -12.29 -22.38 -12.59
CA PRO A 456 -12.56 -21.85 -13.92
C PRO A 456 -13.42 -22.80 -14.74
N GLN A 457 -14.37 -22.24 -15.49
CA GLN A 457 -15.30 -22.99 -16.35
C GLN A 457 -14.78 -23.12 -17.78
N TRP A 458 -13.82 -22.28 -18.18
CA TRP A 458 -13.24 -22.27 -19.52
C TRP A 458 -11.86 -22.88 -19.55
N THR A 459 -11.55 -23.57 -20.65
CA THR A 459 -10.20 -23.97 -21.02
C THR A 459 -9.69 -23.11 -22.18
N VAL A 460 -8.37 -23.04 -22.36
CA VAL A 460 -7.78 -22.26 -23.45
C VAL A 460 -8.29 -22.72 -24.81
N GLU A 461 -8.45 -24.02 -25.02
CA GLU A 461 -8.99 -24.61 -26.24
C GLU A 461 -10.42 -24.14 -26.51
N SER A 462 -11.27 -24.12 -25.49
CA SER A 462 -12.64 -23.62 -25.61
C SER A 462 -12.68 -22.11 -25.90
N GLY A 463 -11.76 -21.33 -25.34
CA GLY A 463 -11.63 -19.90 -25.65
C GLY A 463 -11.09 -19.62 -27.05
N ILE A 464 -10.15 -20.44 -27.55
CA ILE A 464 -9.71 -20.39 -28.94
C ILE A 464 -10.92 -20.63 -29.84
N GLN A 465 -11.69 -21.69 -29.58
CA GLN A 465 -12.88 -22.01 -30.35
C GLN A 465 -13.90 -20.85 -30.33
N GLN A 466 -14.14 -20.23 -29.18
CA GLN A 466 -15.00 -19.06 -29.03
C GLN A 466 -14.57 -17.91 -29.97
N VAL A 467 -13.28 -17.60 -30.03
CA VAL A 467 -12.75 -16.54 -30.92
C VAL A 467 -12.93 -16.91 -32.40
N LEU A 468 -12.66 -18.16 -32.77
CA LEU A 468 -12.81 -18.63 -34.16
C LEU A 468 -14.27 -18.56 -34.62
N GLU A 469 -15.19 -18.90 -33.74
CA GLU A 469 -16.64 -18.84 -33.99
C GLU A 469 -17.13 -17.41 -34.15
N ALA A 470 -16.71 -16.48 -33.29
CA ALA A 470 -17.10 -15.08 -33.40
C ALA A 470 -16.61 -14.42 -34.71
N ILE A 471 -15.41 -14.79 -35.19
CA ILE A 471 -14.91 -14.33 -36.49
C ILE A 471 -15.72 -14.97 -37.63
N ALA A 472 -15.97 -16.28 -37.58
CA ALA A 472 -16.78 -16.97 -38.60
C ALA A 472 -18.23 -16.46 -38.66
N GLY A 473 -18.80 -16.10 -37.50
CA GLY A 473 -20.12 -15.50 -37.34
C GLY A 473 -20.19 -14.02 -37.66
N HIS A 474 -19.09 -13.38 -38.06
CA HIS A 474 -18.98 -11.95 -38.37
C HIS A 474 -19.30 -11.01 -37.19
N GLU A 475 -19.25 -11.50 -35.95
CA GLU A 475 -19.31 -10.67 -34.75
C GLU A 475 -18.03 -9.83 -34.61
N VAL A 476 -16.91 -10.39 -35.08
CA VAL A 476 -15.62 -9.71 -35.20
C VAL A 476 -15.26 -9.59 -36.67
N VAL A 477 -15.53 -8.42 -37.25
CA VAL A 477 -15.27 -8.14 -38.68
C VAL A 477 -13.79 -7.82 -38.93
N ASP A 478 -13.18 -6.99 -38.08
CA ASP A 478 -11.76 -6.67 -38.12
C ASP A 478 -11.18 -6.61 -36.71
N TYR A 479 -10.38 -7.63 -36.37
CA TYR A 479 -9.74 -7.73 -35.06
C TYR A 479 -8.67 -6.64 -34.82
N ARG A 480 -8.20 -5.98 -35.89
CA ARG A 480 -7.12 -4.97 -35.84
C ARG A 480 -7.60 -3.58 -35.49
N ASP A 481 -8.93 -3.36 -35.50
CA ASP A 481 -9.58 -2.11 -35.12
C ASP A 481 -9.04 -1.60 -33.77
N ALA A 482 -8.81 -0.29 -33.68
CA ALA A 482 -8.29 0.36 -32.49
C ALA A 482 -9.13 0.03 -31.24
N ARG A 483 -10.45 -0.17 -31.37
CA ARG A 483 -11.34 -0.51 -30.25
C ARG A 483 -10.91 -1.77 -29.48
N TYR A 484 -10.25 -2.71 -30.17
CA TYR A 484 -9.80 -3.99 -29.62
C TYR A 484 -8.37 -3.98 -29.06
N SER A 485 -7.67 -2.85 -29.12
CA SER A 485 -6.30 -2.71 -28.60
C SER A 485 -6.19 -1.53 -27.65
N ASN A 486 -5.64 -1.75 -26.46
CA ASN A 486 -5.46 -0.64 -25.52
C ASN A 486 -4.46 0.40 -26.05
N VAL A 487 -3.36 -0.07 -26.63
CA VAL A 487 -2.27 0.77 -27.13
C VAL A 487 -2.73 1.61 -28.31
N LYS A 488 -3.33 0.97 -29.33
CA LYS A 488 -3.80 1.66 -30.53
C LYS A 488 -4.89 2.67 -30.18
N HIS A 489 -5.87 2.27 -29.37
CA HIS A 489 -6.93 3.19 -28.95
C HIS A 489 -6.37 4.44 -28.27
N LEU A 490 -5.45 4.27 -27.31
CA LEU A 490 -4.89 5.40 -26.58
C LEU A 490 -4.05 6.33 -27.47
N LYS A 491 -3.30 5.78 -28.43
CA LYS A 491 -2.50 6.56 -29.39
C LYS A 491 -3.35 7.22 -30.47
N ASP A 492 -4.16 6.43 -31.16
CA ASP A 492 -4.75 6.79 -32.45
C ASP A 492 -6.04 7.61 -32.29
N SER A 493 -6.76 7.43 -31.18
CA SER A 493 -8.02 8.17 -30.92
C SER A 493 -7.82 9.49 -30.19
N GLY A 494 -6.59 9.85 -29.80
CA GLY A 494 -6.33 11.00 -28.92
C GLY A 494 -6.89 10.81 -27.50
N ALA A 495 -7.35 9.62 -27.14
CA ALA A 495 -7.85 9.32 -25.79
C ALA A 495 -6.80 9.62 -24.72
N ILE A 496 -5.50 9.43 -25.02
CA ILE A 496 -4.43 9.83 -24.09
C ILE A 496 -4.45 11.33 -23.81
N ASP A 497 -4.82 12.16 -24.80
CA ASP A 497 -4.93 13.60 -24.63
C ASP A 497 -6.20 13.99 -23.87
N ILE A 498 -7.32 13.26 -24.03
CA ILE A 498 -8.51 13.42 -23.19
C ILE A 498 -8.15 13.17 -21.73
N VAL A 499 -7.44 12.07 -21.47
CA VAL A 499 -7.00 11.70 -20.13
C VAL A 499 -5.94 12.70 -19.61
N ARG A 500 -5.08 13.26 -20.46
CA ARG A 500 -4.13 14.33 -20.05
C ARG A 500 -4.81 15.66 -19.73
N VAL A 501 -5.80 16.07 -20.54
CA VAL A 501 -6.51 17.35 -20.37
C VAL A 501 -7.29 17.36 -19.06
N ASP A 502 -7.85 16.23 -18.63
CA ASP A 502 -8.49 16.10 -17.32
C ASP A 502 -7.50 16.20 -16.14
N ASP A 503 -6.23 15.79 -16.32
CA ASP A 503 -5.20 15.87 -15.27
C ASP A 503 -4.68 17.31 -15.03
N ASP A 504 -5.05 18.27 -15.90
CA ASP A 504 -4.66 19.68 -15.75
C ASP A 504 -5.60 20.42 -14.79
N TRP A 505 -5.33 20.23 -13.49
CA TRP A 505 -6.03 20.90 -12.38
C TRP A 505 -6.14 22.42 -12.55
N THR A 506 -5.23 23.06 -13.30
CA THR A 506 -5.26 24.52 -13.51
C THR A 506 -6.46 24.97 -14.35
N LYS A 507 -6.92 24.16 -15.31
CA LYS A 507 -8.12 24.45 -16.10
C LYS A 507 -9.41 24.18 -15.32
N HIS A 508 -9.41 23.17 -14.45
CA HIS A 508 -10.54 22.91 -13.55
C HIS A 508 -10.72 24.06 -12.54
N LEU A 509 -9.63 24.61 -11.99
CA LEU A 509 -9.69 25.80 -11.14
C LEU A 509 -10.09 27.07 -11.91
N ALA A 510 -9.71 27.19 -13.18
CA ALA A 510 -10.10 28.32 -14.02
C ALA A 510 -11.58 28.28 -14.45
N SER A 511 -12.13 27.08 -14.67
CA SER A 511 -13.53 26.86 -15.05
C SER A 511 -14.49 26.80 -13.84
N ALA A 512 -14.01 26.45 -12.65
CA ALA A 512 -14.79 26.43 -11.41
C ALA A 512 -15.03 27.81 -10.75
N ARG A 513 -14.82 28.93 -11.46
CA ARG A 513 -15.10 30.27 -10.93
C ARG A 513 -16.61 30.56 -10.85
N ALA A 514 -17.11 30.36 -9.63
CA ALA A 514 -18.28 30.94 -8.94
C ALA A 514 -19.70 30.66 -9.47
N PRO A 515 -20.64 30.18 -8.62
CA PRO A 515 -22.06 30.27 -8.91
C PRO A 515 -22.48 31.75 -8.97
N ARG A 516 -23.26 32.12 -10.00
CA ARG A 516 -23.69 33.49 -10.29
C ARG A 516 -24.71 34.11 -9.31
N ASP A 517 -24.93 33.51 -8.14
CA ASP A 517 -26.07 33.87 -7.28
C ASP A 517 -25.70 34.52 -5.93
N LEU A 518 -24.51 35.11 -5.79
CA LEU A 518 -24.10 35.83 -4.57
C LEU A 518 -23.73 37.31 -4.77
N GLN A 519 -24.14 37.93 -5.89
CA GLN A 519 -23.93 39.38 -6.11
C GLN A 519 -25.20 40.25 -6.05
N THR A 520 -26.36 39.71 -5.67
CA THR A 520 -27.62 40.50 -5.60
C THR A 520 -28.12 40.83 -4.18
N VAL A 521 -27.33 40.58 -3.12
CA VAL A 521 -27.74 40.89 -1.73
C VAL A 521 -26.96 42.05 -1.08
N ALA A 522 -25.96 42.64 -1.75
CA ALA A 522 -25.15 43.73 -1.20
C ALA A 522 -25.42 45.12 -1.84
N ALA A 523 -26.57 45.31 -2.47
CA ALA A 523 -26.98 46.60 -3.03
C ALA A 523 -28.49 46.83 -2.84
N LYS A 524 -28.94 46.91 -1.58
CA LYS A 524 -30.20 47.59 -1.22
C LYS A 524 -30.26 47.86 0.28
N ALA A 525 -30.52 49.13 0.58
CA ALA A 525 -30.93 49.76 1.85
C ALA A 525 -29.82 50.35 2.74
N PRO A 526 -30.02 51.56 3.27
CA PRO A 526 -30.60 52.78 2.69
C PRO A 526 -29.57 53.83 2.30
#